data_AF-A0A966GHJ3-F1
#
_entry.id   AF-A0A966GHJ3-F1
#
_cell.length_a   1.000
_cell.length_b   1.000
_cell.length_c   1.000
_cell.angle_alpha   90.00
_cell.angle_beta   90.00
_cell.angle_gamma   90.00
#
_symmetry.space_group_name_H-M   'P 1'
#
loop_
_entity.id
_entity.type
_entity.pdbx_description
1 polymer ?
#
loop_
_entity_poly.entity_id
_entity_poly.type
_entity_poly.pdbx_seq_one_letter_code
_entity_poly.pdbx_strand_id
1 'polypeptide(L)'
;MAAGIKQVICINWGTKYGAPFINRLYAMVARNITPPFTFTCFTDNRAGLRAEVLCEDLPPIDVQMPVNTKGIWPKSRLWGPRLGSLSGPVLFLDLDLVIVGSLDGFFELGQPDDVILTRNQNTPLERLGQTSLFRFPVGKLLPLQEAFRADPQGVADEYRFEQRFVTRNAPGGVSFFPRGWVRHFRQDCRWPFPLNYALAPRLPADARVVIFPGGLLPQHAIDGHWGRDYPVTTPLGHLRGLFSATRPDKPLRYLRHYIRPAGWVAQHWRE
;
A
#
# COMPACT_ATOMS: atom_id res chain seq x y z
N MET A 1 -19.97 -17.23 -17.00
CA MET A 1 -20.03 -15.78 -17.29
C MET A 1 -18.66 -15.37 -17.76
N ALA A 2 -18.53 -14.69 -18.91
CA ALA A 2 -17.24 -14.14 -19.34
C ALA A 2 -16.76 -13.19 -18.23
N ALA A 3 -15.59 -13.47 -17.65
CA ALA A 3 -15.01 -12.59 -16.65
C ALA A 3 -14.82 -11.21 -17.30
N GLY A 4 -15.47 -10.17 -16.75
CA GLY A 4 -15.25 -8.80 -17.20
C GLY A 4 -13.76 -8.42 -17.10
N ILE A 5 -13.37 -7.37 -17.83
CA ILE A 5 -11.99 -6.87 -17.80
C ILE A 5 -11.59 -6.55 -16.36
N LYS A 6 -10.44 -7.07 -15.91
CA LYS A 6 -9.92 -6.79 -14.56
C LYS A 6 -9.44 -5.35 -14.48
N GLN A 7 -9.99 -4.58 -13.54
CA GLN A 7 -9.69 -3.16 -13.38
C GLN A 7 -8.79 -2.94 -12.17
N VAL A 8 -7.56 -2.49 -12.41
CA VAL A 8 -6.60 -2.13 -11.36
C VAL A 8 -6.50 -0.61 -11.30
N ILE A 9 -6.49 -0.06 -10.08
CA ILE A 9 -6.39 1.38 -9.88
C ILE A 9 -5.30 1.76 -8.87
N CYS A 10 -4.73 2.94 -9.04
CA CYS A 10 -3.93 3.62 -8.02
C CYS A 10 -4.26 5.12 -8.00
N ILE A 11 -3.80 5.82 -6.96
CA ILE A 11 -3.98 7.28 -6.83
C ILE A 11 -2.65 7.94 -6.46
N ASN A 12 -2.31 9.03 -7.13
CA ASN A 12 -1.10 9.82 -6.91
C ASN A 12 -1.44 11.32 -6.87
N TRP A 13 -1.03 12.02 -5.83
CA TRP A 13 -1.26 13.46 -5.68
C TRP A 13 -0.01 14.16 -5.14
N GLY A 14 0.18 15.41 -5.56
CA GLY A 14 1.33 16.21 -5.17
C GLY A 14 2.66 15.60 -5.65
N THR A 15 3.71 15.76 -4.84
CA THR A 15 5.09 15.46 -5.26
C THR A 15 5.75 14.33 -4.48
N LYS A 16 5.01 13.65 -3.59
CA LYS A 16 5.57 12.58 -2.75
C LYS A 16 6.00 11.37 -3.59
N TYR A 17 5.18 11.00 -4.56
CA TYR A 17 5.46 9.97 -5.54
C TYR A 17 5.34 10.57 -6.95
N GLY A 18 5.72 9.80 -7.97
CA GLY A 18 5.66 10.26 -9.36
C GLY A 18 5.78 9.10 -10.34
N ALA A 19 6.05 9.42 -11.60
CA ALA A 19 6.11 8.44 -12.69
C ALA A 19 6.95 7.19 -12.40
N PRO A 20 8.14 7.26 -11.75
CA PRO A 20 8.91 6.05 -11.45
C PRO A 20 8.22 5.06 -10.51
N PHE A 21 7.26 5.50 -9.67
CA PHE A 21 6.47 4.59 -8.84
C PHE A 21 5.30 4.00 -9.62
N ILE A 22 4.59 4.84 -10.38
CA ILE A 22 3.42 4.44 -11.16
C ILE A 22 3.82 3.47 -12.29
N ASN A 23 4.89 3.76 -13.02
CA ASN A 23 5.39 2.92 -14.12
C ASN A 23 5.87 1.56 -13.61
N ARG A 24 6.59 1.52 -12.49
CA ARG A 24 6.97 0.26 -11.83
C ARG A 24 5.75 -0.51 -11.35
N LEU A 25 4.75 0.17 -10.78
CA LEU A 25 3.51 -0.48 -10.35
C LEU A 25 2.77 -1.09 -11.54
N TYR A 26 2.60 -0.35 -12.64
CA TYR A 26 2.02 -0.88 -13.87
C TYR A 26 2.77 -2.12 -14.36
N ALA A 27 4.10 -2.05 -14.46
CA ALA A 27 4.88 -3.17 -14.96
C ALA A 27 4.82 -4.39 -14.03
N MET A 28 4.79 -4.17 -12.71
CA MET A 28 4.55 -5.21 -11.71
C MET A 28 3.17 -5.85 -11.88
N VAL A 29 2.12 -5.08 -12.16
CA VAL A 29 0.77 -5.59 -12.46
C VAL A 29 0.81 -6.41 -13.73
N ALA A 30 1.31 -5.86 -14.84
CA ALA A 30 1.35 -6.51 -16.15
C ALA A 30 2.09 -7.86 -16.14
N ARG A 31 3.18 -7.96 -15.37
CA ARG A 31 3.92 -9.22 -15.19
C ARG A 31 3.18 -10.29 -14.39
N ASN A 32 2.20 -9.90 -13.57
CA ASN A 32 1.60 -10.77 -12.56
C ASN A 32 0.06 -10.85 -12.67
N ILE A 33 -0.55 -10.42 -13.77
CA ILE A 33 -2.00 -10.53 -13.97
C ILE A 33 -2.28 -11.15 -15.34
N THR A 34 -3.25 -12.07 -15.40
CA THR A 34 -3.66 -12.65 -16.67
C THR A 34 -4.45 -11.61 -17.48
N PRO A 35 -4.09 -11.26 -18.73
CA PRO A 35 -4.88 -10.35 -19.56
C PRO A 35 -6.28 -10.92 -19.91
N PRO A 36 -7.27 -10.08 -20.26
CA PRO A 36 -7.21 -8.62 -20.34
C PRO A 36 -7.35 -7.92 -18.98
N PHE A 37 -6.68 -6.78 -18.84
CA PHE A 37 -6.82 -5.88 -17.69
C PHE A 37 -6.68 -4.41 -18.12
N THR A 38 -7.19 -3.50 -17.29
CA THR A 38 -6.92 -2.06 -17.37
C THR A 38 -6.19 -1.60 -16.12
N PHE A 39 -5.38 -0.55 -16.26
CA PHE A 39 -4.69 0.09 -15.16
C PHE A 39 -4.94 1.59 -15.22
N THR A 40 -5.67 2.11 -14.24
CA THR A 40 -6.02 3.53 -14.16
C THR A 40 -5.32 4.21 -12.98
N CYS A 41 -4.54 5.26 -13.26
CA CYS A 41 -4.00 6.14 -12.23
C CYS A 41 -4.82 7.43 -12.15
N PHE A 42 -5.39 7.69 -10.97
CA PHE A 42 -5.96 8.99 -10.65
C PHE A 42 -4.84 9.94 -10.22
N THR A 43 -4.56 10.99 -10.99
CA THR A 43 -3.42 11.88 -10.71
C THR A 43 -3.58 13.31 -11.20
N ASP A 44 -2.89 14.22 -10.52
CA ASP A 44 -2.71 15.64 -10.89
C ASP A 44 -1.46 15.88 -11.78
N ASN A 45 -0.62 14.86 -11.98
CA ASN A 45 0.57 14.96 -12.82
C ASN A 45 0.73 13.73 -13.72
N ARG A 46 0.62 13.95 -15.03
CA ARG A 46 0.70 12.91 -16.06
C ARG A 46 2.08 12.78 -16.70
N ALA A 47 3.04 13.63 -16.33
CA ALA A 47 4.35 13.68 -16.98
C ALA A 47 5.17 12.41 -16.74
N GLY A 48 5.72 11.84 -17.82
CA GLY A 48 6.59 10.66 -17.77
C GLY A 48 5.87 9.34 -17.49
N LEU A 49 4.53 9.33 -17.48
CA LEU A 49 3.75 8.10 -17.33
C LEU A 49 3.78 7.29 -18.63
N ARG A 50 3.80 5.97 -18.47
CA ARG A 50 3.68 4.99 -19.56
C ARG A 50 2.38 5.18 -20.33
N ALA A 51 2.40 4.92 -21.64
CA ALA A 51 1.23 5.07 -22.51
C ALA A 51 0.10 4.08 -22.18
N GLU A 52 0.45 2.94 -21.57
CA GLU A 52 -0.51 1.91 -21.15
C GLU A 52 -1.24 2.27 -19.84
N VAL A 53 -0.78 3.30 -19.11
CA VAL A 53 -1.44 3.79 -17.90
C VAL A 53 -2.56 4.74 -18.31
N LEU A 54 -3.80 4.34 -18.07
CA LEU A 54 -4.95 5.22 -18.24
C LEU A 54 -4.89 6.30 -17.15
N CYS A 55 -4.82 7.56 -17.56
CA CYS A 55 -4.71 8.68 -16.63
C CYS A 55 -6.06 9.38 -16.50
N GLU A 56 -6.58 9.41 -15.26
CA GLU A 56 -7.77 10.15 -14.88
C GLU A 56 -7.38 11.28 -13.92
N ASP A 57 -8.12 12.38 -13.94
CA ASP A 57 -7.93 13.43 -12.94
C ASP A 57 -8.29 12.93 -11.55
N LEU A 58 -7.68 13.51 -10.51
CA LEU A 58 -8.07 13.20 -9.13
C LEU A 58 -9.58 13.43 -8.96
N PRO A 59 -10.36 12.42 -8.50
CA PRO A 59 -11.79 12.59 -8.33
C PRO A 59 -12.06 13.77 -7.39
N PRO A 60 -12.97 14.69 -7.76
CA PRO A 60 -13.22 15.88 -6.99
C PRO A 60 -13.84 15.51 -5.64
N ILE A 61 -13.38 16.17 -4.58
CA ILE A 61 -14.02 16.16 -3.28
C ILE A 61 -13.86 17.57 -2.71
N ASP A 62 -14.97 18.27 -2.58
CA ASP A 62 -15.01 19.66 -2.11
C ASP A 62 -15.05 19.68 -0.59
N VAL A 63 -13.90 19.37 0.01
CA VAL A 63 -13.71 19.37 1.46
C VAL A 63 -12.32 19.88 1.79
N GLN A 64 -12.20 20.53 2.95
CA GLN A 64 -10.91 20.70 3.56
C GLN A 64 -10.42 19.34 4.08
N MET A 65 -9.27 18.88 3.58
CA MET A 65 -8.66 17.65 4.09
C MET A 65 -8.28 17.81 5.57
N PRO A 66 -8.42 16.76 6.38
CA PRO A 66 -8.09 16.80 7.80
C PRO A 66 -6.66 17.27 8.02
N VAL A 67 -6.50 18.12 9.02
CA VAL A 67 -5.20 18.68 9.43
C VAL A 67 -4.82 18.11 10.79
N ASN A 68 -3.52 18.00 11.07
CA ASN A 68 -2.97 17.52 12.35
C ASN A 68 -3.38 16.09 12.77
N THR A 69 -4.05 15.34 11.88
CA THR A 69 -4.47 13.96 12.13
C THR A 69 -3.78 13.02 11.16
N LYS A 70 -3.41 11.83 11.67
CA LYS A 70 -2.74 10.81 10.86
C LYS A 70 -3.69 10.25 9.79
N GLY A 71 -3.14 9.48 8.86
CA GLY A 71 -3.91 8.83 7.81
C GLY A 71 -3.68 9.43 6.43
N ILE A 72 -4.12 8.68 5.42
CA ILE A 72 -4.01 9.00 4.01
C ILE A 72 -5.43 9.34 3.49
N TRP A 73 -6.04 10.34 4.12
CA TRP A 73 -7.42 10.78 3.84
C TRP A 73 -7.70 11.24 2.40
N PRO A 74 -6.73 11.67 1.57
CA PRO A 74 -6.98 11.90 0.15
C PRO A 74 -7.49 10.68 -0.61
N LYS A 75 -7.33 9.45 -0.09
CA LYS A 75 -7.97 8.24 -0.64
C LYS A 75 -9.51 8.31 -0.62
N SER A 76 -10.11 9.21 0.17
CA SER A 76 -11.56 9.46 0.19
C SER A 76 -12.13 9.86 -1.17
N ARG A 77 -11.29 10.39 -2.06
CA ARG A 77 -11.65 10.67 -3.46
C ARG A 77 -12.13 9.41 -4.20
N LEU A 78 -11.62 8.24 -3.84
CA LEU A 78 -11.96 6.97 -4.47
C LEU A 78 -13.32 6.40 -4.03
N TRP A 79 -13.96 6.99 -3.02
CA TRP A 79 -15.22 6.48 -2.48
C TRP A 79 -16.46 7.00 -3.22
N GLY A 80 -16.26 7.84 -4.25
CA GLY A 80 -17.35 8.49 -4.97
C GLY A 80 -18.23 7.53 -5.79
N PRO A 81 -19.36 8.03 -6.30
CA PRO A 81 -20.32 7.24 -7.07
C PRO A 81 -19.77 6.81 -8.44
N ARG A 82 -18.75 7.52 -8.94
CA ARG A 82 -18.09 7.29 -10.23
C ARG A 82 -16.59 7.46 -10.08
N LEU A 83 -15.82 6.68 -10.85
CA LEU A 83 -14.36 6.75 -10.93
C LEU A 83 -13.94 6.68 -12.41
N GLY A 84 -13.99 7.83 -13.10
CA GLY A 84 -13.80 7.87 -14.55
C GLY A 84 -14.84 7.01 -15.29
N SER A 85 -14.39 6.19 -16.23
CA SER A 85 -15.21 5.21 -16.95
C SER A 85 -15.32 3.83 -16.27
N LEU A 86 -14.73 3.66 -15.08
CA LEU A 86 -14.71 2.38 -14.36
C LEU A 86 -16.10 2.02 -13.81
N SER A 87 -16.38 0.71 -13.75
CA SER A 87 -17.64 0.19 -13.20
C SER A 87 -17.44 -1.19 -12.57
N GLY A 88 -18.30 -1.59 -11.62
CA GLY A 88 -18.14 -2.88 -10.95
C GLY A 88 -16.85 -2.95 -10.10
N PRO A 89 -16.27 -4.14 -9.88
CA PRO A 89 -15.14 -4.30 -8.96
C PRO A 89 -13.84 -3.73 -9.52
N VAL A 90 -13.16 -2.92 -8.70
CA VAL A 90 -11.81 -2.41 -8.92
C VAL A 90 -10.87 -2.90 -7.82
N LEU A 91 -9.62 -3.21 -8.17
CA LEU A 91 -8.56 -3.53 -7.21
C LEU A 91 -7.66 -2.30 -7.04
N PHE A 92 -7.69 -1.68 -5.86
CA PHE A 92 -6.79 -0.60 -5.52
C PHE A 92 -5.44 -1.12 -5.03
N LEU A 93 -4.37 -0.44 -5.46
CA LEU A 93 -2.99 -0.67 -5.06
C LEU A 93 -2.32 0.67 -4.64
N ASP A 94 -1.74 0.71 -3.44
CA ASP A 94 -0.82 1.79 -3.06
C ASP A 94 0.45 1.77 -3.94
N LEU A 95 1.15 2.90 -4.01
CA LEU A 95 2.35 3.03 -4.84
C LEU A 95 3.60 2.41 -4.22
N ASP A 96 3.61 2.17 -2.91
CA ASP A 96 4.75 1.66 -2.13
C ASP A 96 4.61 0.19 -1.71
N LEU A 97 4.20 -0.65 -2.67
CA LEU A 97 4.18 -2.11 -2.54
C LEU A 97 5.02 -2.79 -3.63
N VAL A 98 5.20 -4.10 -3.48
CA VAL A 98 5.91 -4.95 -4.43
C VAL A 98 5.03 -6.15 -4.76
N ILE A 99 4.71 -6.34 -6.05
CA ILE A 99 3.97 -7.52 -6.52
C ILE A 99 4.96 -8.61 -6.88
N VAL A 100 4.80 -9.77 -6.26
CA VAL A 100 5.73 -10.90 -6.30
C VAL A 100 5.09 -12.18 -6.84
N GLY A 101 3.77 -12.20 -7.04
CA GLY A 101 3.03 -13.32 -7.60
C GLY A 101 1.67 -12.91 -8.15
N SER A 102 0.91 -13.89 -8.66
CA SER A 102 -0.33 -13.64 -9.43
C SER A 102 -1.38 -12.83 -8.65
N LEU A 103 -1.92 -11.80 -9.32
CA LEU A 103 -2.99 -10.95 -8.83
C LEU A 103 -4.40 -11.53 -9.10
N ASP A 104 -4.53 -12.58 -9.90
CA ASP A 104 -5.84 -13.07 -10.38
C ASP A 104 -6.78 -13.44 -9.22
N GLY A 105 -6.23 -14.06 -8.18
CA GLY A 105 -6.99 -14.43 -6.98
C GLY A 105 -7.63 -13.25 -6.23
N PHE A 106 -7.10 -12.03 -6.35
CA PHE A 106 -7.72 -10.85 -5.75
C PHE A 106 -9.05 -10.47 -6.43
N PHE A 107 -9.25 -10.87 -7.69
CA PHE A 107 -10.49 -10.68 -8.44
C PHE A 107 -11.46 -11.86 -8.32
N GLU A 108 -10.94 -13.07 -8.09
CA GLU A 108 -11.73 -14.30 -7.97
C GLU A 108 -12.31 -14.54 -6.57
N LEU A 109 -11.64 -14.02 -5.53
CA LEU A 109 -12.10 -14.20 -4.16
C LEU A 109 -13.33 -13.35 -3.87
N GLY A 110 -14.39 -13.97 -3.34
CA GLY A 110 -15.61 -13.29 -2.91
C GLY A 110 -16.54 -12.91 -4.06
N GLN A 111 -17.61 -12.19 -3.76
CA GLN A 111 -18.57 -11.72 -4.75
C GLN A 111 -18.13 -10.39 -5.38
N PRO A 112 -18.59 -10.06 -6.61
CA PRO A 112 -18.25 -8.78 -7.25
C PRO A 112 -18.62 -7.54 -6.41
N ASP A 113 -19.69 -7.63 -5.61
CA ASP A 113 -20.19 -6.54 -4.74
C ASP A 113 -19.46 -6.42 -3.39
N ASP A 114 -18.58 -7.37 -3.06
CA ASP A 114 -17.86 -7.39 -1.78
C ASP A 114 -16.79 -6.29 -1.70
N VAL A 115 -16.64 -5.73 -0.50
CA VAL A 115 -15.49 -4.91 -0.10
C VAL A 115 -14.49 -5.80 0.64
N ILE A 116 -13.33 -6.04 0.02
CA ILE A 116 -12.31 -6.96 0.54
C ILE A 116 -11.02 -6.20 0.82
N LEU A 117 -10.57 -6.21 2.07
CA LEU A 117 -9.35 -5.51 2.50
C LEU A 117 -8.21 -6.49 2.77
N THR A 118 -7.00 -5.96 2.77
CA THR A 118 -5.88 -6.64 3.41
C THR A 118 -6.00 -6.50 4.94
N ARG A 119 -5.64 -7.53 5.71
CA ARG A 119 -5.59 -7.42 7.19
C ARG A 119 -4.48 -6.46 7.65
N ASN A 120 -4.78 -5.61 8.62
CA ASN A 120 -3.77 -4.81 9.29
C ASN A 120 -2.99 -5.67 10.27
N GLN A 121 -1.70 -5.86 9.99
CA GLN A 121 -0.83 -6.69 10.79
C GLN A 121 -0.19 -5.94 11.99
N ASN A 122 -0.30 -4.60 12.05
CA ASN A 122 0.25 -3.81 13.15
C ASN A 122 -0.59 -3.88 14.42
N THR A 123 -1.91 -4.06 14.27
CA THR A 123 -2.87 -4.16 15.39
C THR A 123 -3.70 -5.44 15.26
N PRO A 124 -3.09 -6.64 15.36
CA PRO A 124 -3.75 -7.91 15.04
C PRO A 124 -4.98 -8.20 15.91
N LEU A 125 -5.01 -7.70 17.15
CA LEU A 125 -6.13 -7.86 18.07
C LEU A 125 -7.35 -7.00 17.71
N GLU A 126 -7.16 -5.89 16.99
CA GLU A 126 -8.26 -5.02 16.57
C GLU A 126 -9.05 -5.63 15.39
N ARG A 127 -8.51 -6.68 14.74
CA ARG A 127 -9.10 -7.34 13.56
C ARG A 127 -9.44 -6.37 12.42
N LEU A 128 -8.70 -5.26 12.30
CA LEU A 128 -8.96 -4.23 11.30
C LEU A 128 -8.26 -4.50 9.96
N GLY A 129 -8.77 -3.88 8.91
CA GLY A 129 -8.16 -3.86 7.59
C GLY A 129 -7.17 -2.72 7.40
N GLN A 130 -6.43 -2.81 6.29
CA GLN A 130 -5.57 -1.78 5.76
C GLN A 130 -5.85 -1.57 4.27
N THR A 131 -5.66 -0.35 3.78
CA THR A 131 -6.09 0.13 2.45
C THR A 131 -4.92 0.34 1.47
N SER A 132 -3.81 -0.38 1.65
CA SER A 132 -2.74 -0.46 0.66
C SER A 132 -3.04 -1.44 -0.47
N LEU A 133 -3.91 -2.42 -0.20
CA LEU A 133 -4.49 -3.27 -1.22
C LEU A 133 -5.90 -3.66 -0.77
N PHE A 134 -6.91 -3.25 -1.54
CA PHE A 134 -8.31 -3.59 -1.29
C PHE A 134 -9.13 -3.59 -2.58
N ARG A 135 -10.15 -4.45 -2.65
CA ARG A 135 -11.09 -4.55 -3.76
C ARG A 135 -12.45 -4.02 -3.34
N PHE A 136 -13.10 -3.22 -4.18
CA PHE A 136 -14.44 -2.72 -3.93
C PHE A 136 -15.17 -2.42 -5.25
N PRO A 137 -16.50 -2.43 -5.27
CA PRO A 137 -17.28 -1.97 -6.43
C PRO A 137 -17.27 -0.44 -6.51
N VAL A 138 -17.11 0.11 -7.70
CA VAL A 138 -17.27 1.56 -7.93
C VAL A 138 -18.65 2.01 -7.41
N GLY A 139 -18.68 3.09 -6.63
CA GLY A 139 -19.89 3.63 -6.01
C GLY A 139 -20.33 2.98 -4.70
N LYS A 140 -19.86 1.77 -4.36
CA LYS A 140 -20.24 1.07 -3.12
C LYS A 140 -19.86 1.83 -1.85
N LEU A 141 -18.74 2.56 -1.89
CA LEU A 141 -18.22 3.29 -0.73
C LEU A 141 -18.81 4.71 -0.61
N LEU A 142 -19.80 5.09 -1.42
CA LEU A 142 -20.41 6.42 -1.40
C LEU A 142 -20.86 6.88 -0.01
N PRO A 143 -21.51 6.04 0.84
CA PRO A 143 -21.90 6.46 2.18
C PRO A 143 -20.72 6.93 3.05
N LEU A 144 -19.52 6.37 2.85
CA LEU A 144 -18.31 6.81 3.55
C LEU A 144 -17.87 8.18 3.05
N GLN A 145 -17.98 8.44 1.75
CA GLN A 145 -17.65 9.74 1.18
C GLN A 145 -18.59 10.82 1.70
N GLU A 146 -19.89 10.52 1.79
CA GLU A 146 -20.90 11.45 2.30
C GLU A 146 -20.68 11.75 3.78
N ALA A 147 -20.45 10.72 4.61
CA ALA A 147 -20.12 10.90 6.03
C ALA A 147 -18.82 11.69 6.22
N PHE A 148 -17.78 11.38 5.44
CA PHE A 148 -16.52 12.13 5.48
C PHE A 148 -16.69 13.57 4.98
N ARG A 149 -17.58 13.84 4.01
CA ARG A 149 -17.85 15.20 3.53
C ARG A 149 -18.58 16.05 4.57
N ALA A 150 -19.44 15.44 5.37
CA ALA A 150 -20.19 16.14 6.41
C ALA A 150 -19.29 16.66 7.54
N ASP A 151 -18.28 15.88 7.94
CA ASP A 151 -17.29 16.30 8.96
C ASP A 151 -15.92 15.62 8.73
N PRO A 152 -15.09 16.13 7.81
CA PRO A 152 -13.81 15.50 7.48
C PRO A 152 -12.90 15.38 8.71
N GLN A 153 -12.82 16.46 9.49
CA GLN A 153 -11.92 16.54 10.64
C GLN A 153 -12.40 15.66 11.79
N GLY A 154 -13.69 15.67 12.13
CA GLY A 154 -14.25 14.81 13.16
C GLY A 154 -14.13 13.33 12.81
N VAL A 155 -14.40 12.94 11.56
CA VAL A 155 -14.15 11.56 11.08
C VAL A 155 -12.66 11.21 11.21
N ALA A 156 -11.77 12.11 10.82
CA ALA A 156 -10.35 11.85 10.98
C ALA A 156 -9.96 11.69 12.45
N ASP A 157 -10.49 12.51 13.34
CA ASP A 157 -10.16 12.48 14.76
C ASP A 157 -10.69 11.25 15.48
N GLU A 158 -11.89 10.79 15.12
CA GLU A 158 -12.46 9.56 15.65
C GLU A 158 -11.66 8.33 15.19
N TYR A 159 -11.41 8.22 13.88
CA TYR A 159 -10.85 6.98 13.32
C TYR A 159 -9.33 6.98 13.23
N ARG A 160 -8.68 8.14 13.24
CA ARG A 160 -7.23 8.40 13.11
C ARG A 160 -6.58 7.95 11.81
N PHE A 161 -7.11 6.95 11.12
CA PHE A 161 -6.62 6.45 9.84
C PHE A 161 -7.82 6.07 8.97
N GLU A 162 -7.77 6.41 7.69
CA GLU A 162 -8.83 6.17 6.72
C GLU A 162 -9.16 4.67 6.60
N GLN A 163 -8.17 3.80 6.76
CA GLN A 163 -8.38 2.35 6.74
C GLN A 163 -9.29 1.84 7.87
N ARG A 164 -9.25 2.50 9.05
CA ARG A 164 -10.12 2.15 10.18
C ARG A 164 -11.54 2.58 9.90
N PHE A 165 -11.70 3.76 9.29
CA PHE A 165 -12.99 4.26 8.83
C PHE A 165 -13.62 3.33 7.79
N VAL A 166 -12.87 2.93 6.76
CA VAL A 166 -13.32 1.98 5.74
C VAL A 166 -13.71 0.64 6.37
N THR A 167 -12.83 0.06 7.20
CA THR A 167 -13.09 -1.24 7.83
C THR A 167 -14.40 -1.27 8.63
N ARG A 168 -14.72 -0.17 9.33
CA ARG A 168 -15.87 -0.11 10.24
C ARG A 168 -17.17 0.30 9.55
N ASN A 169 -17.09 1.04 8.45
CA ASN A 169 -18.27 1.69 7.85
C ASN A 169 -18.60 1.22 6.42
N ALA A 170 -17.77 0.36 5.80
CA ALA A 170 -18.08 -0.19 4.48
C ALA A 170 -19.48 -0.82 4.44
N PRO A 171 -20.36 -0.46 3.48
CA PRO A 171 -21.70 -1.02 3.41
C PRO A 171 -21.68 -2.53 3.19
N GLY A 172 -22.38 -3.27 4.05
CA GLY A 172 -22.34 -4.74 4.06
C GLY A 172 -21.14 -5.33 4.82
N GLY A 173 -20.30 -4.48 5.43
CA GLY A 173 -19.08 -4.89 6.13
C GLY A 173 -17.90 -5.14 5.18
N VAL A 174 -16.81 -5.64 5.74
CA VAL A 174 -15.61 -6.02 4.98
C VAL A 174 -15.27 -7.49 5.17
N SER A 175 -14.76 -8.11 4.11
CA SER A 175 -14.05 -9.38 4.21
C SER A 175 -12.55 -9.16 4.02
N PHE A 176 -11.75 -10.22 4.18
CA PHE A 176 -10.29 -10.10 4.14
C PHE A 176 -9.66 -11.09 3.18
N PHE A 177 -8.68 -10.61 2.41
CA PHE A 177 -7.79 -11.51 1.67
C PHE A 177 -7.03 -12.44 2.62
N PRO A 178 -6.66 -13.65 2.17
CA PRO A 178 -5.79 -14.55 2.92
C PRO A 178 -4.51 -13.83 3.37
N ARG A 179 -4.16 -13.95 4.66
CA ARG A 179 -2.96 -13.30 5.22
C ARG A 179 -1.69 -13.64 4.44
N GLY A 180 -1.61 -14.86 3.89
CA GLY A 180 -0.48 -15.33 3.11
C GLY A 180 -0.22 -14.50 1.86
N TRP A 181 -1.28 -14.01 1.21
CA TRP A 181 -1.19 -13.31 -0.07
C TRP A 181 -0.56 -11.93 0.07
N VAL A 182 -0.84 -11.23 1.17
CA VAL A 182 -0.30 -9.88 1.39
C VAL A 182 0.56 -9.84 2.65
N ARG A 183 1.88 -9.81 2.43
CA ARG A 183 2.89 -9.83 3.49
C ARG A 183 3.34 -8.43 3.87
N HIS A 184 3.73 -8.26 5.12
CA HIS A 184 4.25 -7.00 5.63
C HIS A 184 5.78 -7.08 5.69
N PHE A 185 6.51 -6.20 4.98
CA PHE A 185 7.96 -6.32 4.85
C PHE A 185 8.69 -6.44 6.21
N ARG A 186 8.45 -5.49 7.13
CA ARG A 186 9.14 -5.49 8.45
C ARG A 186 8.80 -6.68 9.37
N GLN A 187 7.64 -7.31 9.18
CA GLN A 187 7.11 -8.34 10.08
C GLN A 187 7.29 -9.75 9.51
N ASP A 188 7.05 -9.92 8.21
CA ASP A 188 7.05 -11.23 7.54
C ASP A 188 8.36 -11.51 6.78
N CYS A 189 9.01 -10.48 6.25
CA CYS A 189 10.19 -10.65 5.38
C CYS A 189 11.49 -10.49 6.16
N ARG A 190 11.52 -9.59 7.13
CA ARG A 190 12.72 -9.26 7.91
C ARG A 190 12.89 -10.18 9.12
N TRP A 191 14.13 -10.56 9.39
CA TRP A 191 14.51 -11.28 10.60
C TRP A 191 14.49 -10.39 11.86
N PRO A 192 14.19 -10.95 13.04
CA PRO A 192 14.36 -10.24 14.30
C PRO A 192 15.85 -10.09 14.65
N PHE A 193 16.16 -9.22 15.61
CA PHE A 193 17.48 -9.16 16.22
C PHE A 193 17.78 -10.46 16.98
N PRO A 194 19.00 -11.05 16.88
CA PRO A 194 20.17 -10.57 16.14
C PRO A 194 20.32 -11.09 14.70
N LEU A 195 19.41 -11.95 14.24
CA LEU A 195 19.49 -12.59 12.92
C LEU A 195 19.48 -11.59 11.75
N ASN A 196 18.88 -10.41 11.92
CA ASN A 196 18.91 -9.33 10.92
C ASN A 196 20.32 -8.84 10.54
N TYR A 197 21.34 -9.12 11.34
CA TYR A 197 22.74 -8.78 11.02
C TYR A 197 23.38 -9.79 10.07
N ALA A 198 22.95 -11.05 10.13
CA ALA A 198 23.51 -12.14 9.33
C ALA A 198 22.66 -12.44 8.09
N LEU A 199 21.34 -12.30 8.18
CA LEU A 199 20.41 -12.77 7.16
C LEU A 199 19.71 -11.62 6.44
N ALA A 200 19.68 -11.68 5.11
CA ALA A 200 18.88 -10.78 4.30
C ALA A 200 17.38 -11.05 4.47
N PRO A 201 16.52 -10.02 4.28
CA PRO A 201 15.08 -10.22 4.28
C PRO A 201 14.68 -11.28 3.24
N ARG A 202 13.84 -12.23 3.65
CA ARG A 202 13.35 -13.31 2.79
C ARG A 202 12.02 -12.94 2.16
N LEU A 203 11.75 -13.50 0.99
CA LEU A 203 10.42 -13.48 0.36
C LEU A 203 9.64 -14.74 0.81
N PRO A 204 8.50 -14.61 1.51
CA PRO A 204 7.64 -15.77 1.81
C PRO A 204 7.08 -16.39 0.52
N ALA A 205 7.11 -17.72 0.41
CA ALA A 205 6.78 -18.43 -0.83
C ALA A 205 5.33 -18.28 -1.30
N ASP A 206 4.40 -18.03 -0.37
CA ASP A 206 2.97 -17.84 -0.63
C ASP A 206 2.58 -16.37 -0.82
N ALA A 207 3.55 -15.45 -0.76
CA ALA A 207 3.33 -14.03 -0.97
C ALA A 207 2.93 -13.75 -2.42
N ARG A 208 1.91 -12.90 -2.59
CA ARG A 208 1.53 -12.31 -3.89
C ARG A 208 1.90 -10.84 -3.94
N VAL A 209 1.77 -10.15 -2.81
CA VAL A 209 2.12 -8.74 -2.62
C VAL A 209 2.85 -8.55 -1.29
N VAL A 210 3.85 -7.69 -1.27
CA VAL A 210 4.52 -7.23 -0.05
C VAL A 210 4.33 -5.73 0.11
N ILE A 211 3.76 -5.30 1.24
CA ILE A 211 3.51 -3.88 1.56
C ILE A 211 4.62 -3.27 2.43
N PHE A 212 4.86 -1.96 2.26
CA PHE A 212 5.88 -1.20 2.97
C PHE A 212 5.26 -0.02 3.77
N PRO A 213 4.40 -0.28 4.77
CA PRO A 213 3.79 0.80 5.53
C PRO A 213 4.79 1.52 6.44
N GLY A 214 4.48 2.76 6.84
CA GLY A 214 5.21 3.48 7.89
C GLY A 214 6.59 3.99 7.46
N GLY A 215 6.73 4.49 6.24
CA GLY A 215 7.89 5.28 5.80
C GLY A 215 9.12 4.50 5.30
N LEU A 216 9.13 3.18 5.45
CA LEU A 216 10.05 2.35 4.66
C LEU A 216 9.48 2.26 3.23
N LEU A 217 10.32 2.36 2.22
CA LEU A 217 9.93 2.24 0.82
C LEU A 217 10.68 1.06 0.20
N PRO A 218 10.23 0.52 -0.94
CA PRO A 218 10.95 -0.56 -1.62
C PRO A 218 12.43 -0.23 -1.87
N GLN A 219 12.77 1.00 -2.23
CA GLN A 219 14.16 1.45 -2.45
C GLN A 219 15.01 1.33 -1.17
N HIS A 220 14.45 1.73 -0.03
CA HIS A 220 15.14 1.57 1.25
C HIS A 220 15.46 0.09 1.53
N ALA A 221 14.54 -0.82 1.22
CA ALA A 221 14.79 -2.25 1.38
C ALA A 221 15.86 -2.79 0.39
N ILE A 222 15.88 -2.28 -0.83
CA ILE A 222 16.93 -2.59 -1.82
C ILE A 222 18.30 -2.16 -1.25
N ASP A 223 18.39 -0.97 -0.68
CA ASP A 223 19.64 -0.39 -0.18
C ASP A 223 20.09 -0.95 1.18
N GLY A 224 19.23 -1.70 1.90
CA GLY A 224 19.52 -2.13 3.27
C GLY A 224 19.39 -1.01 4.30
N HIS A 225 18.44 -0.11 4.07
CA HIS A 225 18.22 1.13 4.81
C HIS A 225 16.92 1.03 5.64
N TRP A 226 16.94 1.31 6.95
CA TRP A 226 15.72 1.32 7.79
C TRP A 226 14.90 2.62 7.66
N GLY A 227 14.76 3.14 6.44
CA GLY A 227 14.11 4.43 6.19
C GLY A 227 14.96 5.63 6.64
N ARG A 228 14.50 6.83 6.31
CA ARG A 228 15.31 8.05 6.13
C ARG A 228 16.26 8.44 7.27
N ASP A 229 15.95 8.08 8.51
CA ASP A 229 16.71 8.50 9.69
C ASP A 229 17.92 7.59 10.01
N TYR A 230 18.15 6.53 9.22
CA TYR A 230 19.18 5.53 9.46
C TYR A 230 20.23 5.49 8.34
N PRO A 231 21.53 5.73 8.59
CA PRO A 231 22.51 5.63 7.52
C PRO A 231 22.62 4.19 6.99
N VAL A 232 22.83 4.05 5.67
CA VAL A 232 23.24 2.78 5.06
C VAL A 232 24.65 2.45 5.54
N THR A 233 24.82 1.27 6.13
CA THR A 233 26.10 0.89 6.74
C THR A 233 26.28 -0.63 6.80
N THR A 234 27.51 -1.07 7.04
CA THR A 234 27.82 -2.48 7.27
C THR A 234 27.29 -2.94 8.63
N PRO A 235 27.14 -4.26 8.87
CA PRO A 235 26.72 -4.77 10.17
C PRO A 235 27.59 -4.24 11.33
N LEU A 236 28.91 -4.24 11.14
CA LEU A 236 29.87 -3.70 12.12
C LEU A 236 29.75 -2.18 12.26
N GLY A 237 29.56 -1.46 11.16
CA GLY A 237 29.33 -0.01 11.20
C GLY A 237 28.08 0.35 11.99
N HIS A 238 26.99 -0.39 11.80
CA HIS A 238 25.77 -0.22 12.59
C HIS A 238 26.00 -0.54 14.08
N LEU A 239 26.67 -1.64 14.41
CA LEU A 239 27.00 -1.96 15.81
C LEU A 239 27.86 -0.88 16.48
N ARG A 240 28.83 -0.31 15.76
CA ARG A 240 29.61 0.84 16.26
C ARG A 240 28.73 2.07 16.50
N GLY A 241 27.75 2.32 15.63
CA GLY A 241 26.77 3.39 15.77
C GLY A 241 25.89 3.27 17.03
N LEU A 242 25.86 2.11 17.70
CA LEU A 242 25.21 1.95 18.99
C LEU A 242 25.75 2.93 20.04
N PHE A 243 27.03 3.30 19.96
CA PHE A 243 27.68 4.20 20.92
C PHE A 243 27.70 5.65 20.44
N SER A 244 27.11 5.96 19.29
CA SER A 244 27.03 7.34 18.79
C SER A 244 26.07 8.18 19.63
N ALA A 245 26.47 9.42 19.94
CA ALA A 245 25.60 10.41 20.56
C ALA A 245 24.42 10.83 19.65
N THR A 246 24.57 10.67 18.33
CA THR A 246 23.55 11.05 17.32
C THR A 246 22.64 9.89 16.91
N ARG A 247 22.63 8.79 17.66
CA ARG A 247 21.83 7.60 17.33
C ARG A 247 20.33 7.95 17.32
N PRO A 248 19.56 7.56 16.28
CA PRO A 248 18.17 8.00 16.10
C PRO A 248 17.17 7.40 17.10
N ASP A 249 17.55 6.35 17.83
CA ASP A 249 16.65 5.61 18.72
C ASP A 249 17.35 5.11 19.97
N LYS A 250 16.58 4.57 20.93
CA LYS A 250 17.13 3.84 22.09
C LYS A 250 17.89 2.57 21.67
N PRO A 251 18.88 2.08 22.46
CA PRO A 251 19.81 1.04 22.02
C PRO A 251 19.16 -0.22 21.43
N LEU A 252 18.19 -0.82 22.13
CA LEU A 252 17.52 -2.04 21.68
C LEU A 252 16.70 -1.83 20.40
N ARG A 253 16.04 -0.67 20.27
CA ARG A 253 15.25 -0.35 19.07
C ARG A 253 16.18 -0.07 17.90
N TYR A 254 17.26 0.66 18.12
CA TYR A 254 18.32 0.87 17.14
C TYR A 254 18.86 -0.46 16.61
N LEU A 255 19.24 -1.41 17.48
CA LEU A 255 19.73 -2.72 17.06
C LEU A 255 18.72 -3.50 16.21
N ARG A 256 17.42 -3.38 16.53
CA ARG A 256 16.33 -3.94 15.74
C ARG A 256 16.11 -3.22 14.41
N HIS A 257 16.68 -2.04 14.20
CA HIS A 257 16.48 -1.22 13.01
C HIS A 257 17.64 -1.36 11.99
N TYR A 258 18.36 -2.48 12.03
CA TYR A 258 19.28 -2.87 10.96
C TYR A 258 18.59 -3.79 9.94
N ILE A 259 18.85 -3.59 8.65
CA ILE A 259 18.37 -4.43 7.54
C ILE A 259 19.54 -4.66 6.57
N ARG A 260 19.73 -5.89 6.09
CA ARG A 260 20.61 -6.13 4.93
C ARG A 260 19.84 -5.89 3.62
N PRO A 261 20.52 -5.53 2.51
CA PRO A 261 19.90 -5.38 1.19
C PRO A 261 18.99 -6.55 0.81
N ALA A 262 17.76 -6.25 0.39
CA ALA A 262 16.77 -7.23 -0.03
C ALA A 262 16.76 -7.38 -1.56
N GLY A 263 17.66 -8.22 -2.10
CA GLY A 263 17.84 -8.38 -3.55
C GLY A 263 16.58 -8.75 -4.32
N TRP A 264 15.69 -9.56 -3.74
CA TRP A 264 14.41 -9.93 -4.38
C TRP A 264 13.49 -8.71 -4.58
N VAL A 265 13.58 -7.68 -3.72
CA VAL A 265 12.81 -6.45 -3.91
C VAL A 265 13.20 -5.77 -5.21
N ALA A 266 14.50 -5.72 -5.54
CA ALA A 266 14.99 -5.13 -6.78
C ALA A 266 14.56 -5.94 -8.02
N GLN A 267 14.48 -7.27 -7.89
CA GLN A 267 14.05 -8.16 -8.97
C GLN A 267 12.57 -7.96 -9.34
N HIS A 268 11.72 -7.69 -8.33
CA HIS A 268 10.28 -7.53 -8.53
C HIS A 268 9.84 -6.07 -8.71
N TRP A 269 10.45 -5.13 -7.99
CA TRP A 269 10.12 -3.70 -8.02
C TRP A 269 10.86 -2.98 -9.13
N ARG A 270 10.54 -3.34 -10.37
CA ARG A 270 11.13 -2.79 -11.59
C ARG A 270 10.07 -2.53 -12.65
N GLU A 271 10.43 -1.64 -13.56
CA GLU A 271 9.73 -1.49 -14.84
C GLU A 271 10.10 -2.67 -15.73
#